data_AF-A0A2M8BFR9-F1
#
_entry.id   AF-A0A2M8BFR9-F1
#
_cell.length_a   1.000
_cell.length_b   1.000
_cell.length_c   1.000
_cell.angle_alpha   90.00
_cell.angle_beta   90.00
_cell.angle_gamma   90.00
#
_symmetry.space_group_name_H-M   'P 1'
#
loop_
_entity.id
_entity.type
_entity.pdbx_description
1 polymer ?
#
loop_
_entity_poly.entity_id
_entity_poly.type
_entity_poly.pdbx_seq_one_letter_code
_entity_poly.pdbx_strand_id
1 'polypeptide(L)'
;MAERAEVPVVFDAELNEFNIVWGGGRGLTRIIHCPRCGGATPRTNRETYFKPANIEQQALISRVSQLSKIKGIIDTIGQPDSDLITTGRERRSPDGRTEAYFLRTLRYCRLSRVFDLHIVVSPDGRIVGFDATKKAQ
;
A
#
# COMPACT_ATOMS: atom_id res chain seq x y z
N MET A 1 19.60 32.99 -39.61
CA MET A 1 20.58 32.24 -38.78
C MET A 1 19.80 31.65 -37.63
N ALA A 2 19.73 30.32 -37.51
CA ALA A 2 19.05 29.70 -36.38
C ALA A 2 19.95 29.87 -35.15
N GLU A 3 19.47 30.67 -34.19
CA GLU A 3 20.09 30.83 -32.87
C GLU A 3 20.21 29.44 -32.24
N ARG A 4 21.42 29.10 -31.80
CA ARG A 4 21.74 27.77 -31.27
C ARG A 4 21.07 27.66 -29.91
N ALA A 5 19.84 27.15 -29.87
CA ALA A 5 19.13 26.93 -28.63
C ALA A 5 19.94 25.94 -27.77
N GLU A 6 20.61 26.45 -26.74
CA GLU A 6 21.18 25.63 -25.69
C GLU A 6 20.02 24.97 -24.96
N VAL A 7 19.79 23.68 -25.25
CA VAL A 7 18.80 22.90 -24.51
C VAL A 7 19.42 22.57 -23.16
N PRO A 8 18.92 23.13 -22.04
CA PRO A 8 19.55 22.93 -20.74
C PRO A 8 19.17 21.54 -20.22
N VAL A 9 20.06 20.58 -20.45
CA VAL A 9 19.96 19.25 -19.85
C VAL A 9 20.61 19.29 -18.47
N VAL A 10 19.84 18.98 -17.44
CA VAL A 10 20.29 18.95 -16.05
C VAL A 10 20.19 17.53 -15.51
N PHE A 11 21.23 17.09 -14.80
CA PHE A 11 21.20 15.84 -14.05
C PHE A 11 20.67 16.11 -12.64
N ASP A 12 19.60 15.40 -12.28
CA ASP A 12 19.06 15.32 -10.93
C ASP A 12 19.72 14.13 -10.22
N ALA A 13 20.66 14.44 -9.33
CA ALA A 13 21.40 13.42 -8.59
C ALA A 13 20.55 12.69 -7.54
N GLU A 14 19.50 13.33 -7.03
CA GLU A 14 18.61 12.72 -6.03
C GLU A 14 17.75 11.62 -6.66
N LEU A 15 17.19 11.92 -7.84
CA LEU A 15 16.34 11.01 -8.59
C LEU A 15 17.12 10.11 -9.57
N ASN A 16 18.40 10.39 -9.79
CA ASN A 16 19.23 9.74 -10.81
C ASN A 16 18.62 9.86 -12.22
N GLU A 17 18.17 11.06 -12.58
CA GLU A 17 17.46 11.34 -13.83
C GLU A 17 18.12 12.48 -14.61
N PHE A 18 18.09 12.40 -15.95
CA PHE A 18 18.42 13.53 -16.82
C PHE A 18 17.14 14.21 -17.28
N ASN A 19 17.07 15.53 -17.16
CA ASN A 19 15.90 16.32 -17.49
C ASN A 19 16.26 17.44 -18.47
N ILE A 20 15.42 17.64 -19.49
CA ILE A 20 15.41 18.87 -20.26
C ILE A 20 14.62 19.89 -19.45
N VAL A 21 15.22 21.05 -19.20
CA VAL A 21 14.57 22.15 -18.49
C VAL A 21 14.06 23.17 -19.52
N TRP A 22 12.86 23.71 -19.32
CA TRP A 22 12.38 24.85 -20.11
C TRP A 22 11.55 25.82 -19.26
N GLY A 23 11.19 26.96 -19.85
CA GLY A 23 10.37 27.98 -19.19
C GLY A 23 11.05 28.61 -17.97
N GLY A 24 12.40 28.64 -17.96
CA GLY A 24 13.19 29.19 -16.85
C GLY A 24 13.18 28.32 -15.59
N GLY A 25 13.13 26.99 -15.72
CA GLY A 25 13.12 26.07 -14.57
C GLY A 25 11.74 25.56 -14.18
N ARG A 26 10.68 26.01 -14.85
CA ARG A 26 9.28 25.66 -14.50
C ARG A 26 8.76 24.39 -15.16
N GLY A 27 9.41 23.93 -16.24
CA GLY A 27 9.07 22.70 -16.93
C GLY A 27 10.24 21.74 -16.99
N LEU A 28 9.96 20.44 -16.78
CA LEU A 28 10.93 19.35 -16.80
C LEU A 28 10.42 18.18 -17.65
N THR A 29 11.21 17.73 -18.62
CA THR A 29 10.94 16.55 -19.47
C THR A 29 12.05 15.58 -19.17
N ARG A 30 11.67 14.42 -18.65
CA ARG A 30 12.63 13.36 -18.36
C ARG A 30 13.14 12.73 -19.66
N ILE A 31 14.45 12.58 -19.74
CA ILE A 31 15.13 11.80 -20.77
C ILE A 31 15.18 10.35 -20.28
N ILE A 32 14.50 9.45 -21.00
CA ILE A 32 14.43 8.02 -20.69
C ILE A 32 15.29 7.15 -21.63
N HIS A 33 15.75 7.73 -22.73
CA HIS A 33 16.62 7.08 -23.71
C HIS A 33 17.85 7.96 -23.97
N CYS A 34 19.02 7.35 -24.05
CA CYS A 34 20.27 8.03 -24.33
C CYS A 34 20.30 8.45 -25.81
N PRO A 35 20.35 9.75 -26.14
CA PRO A 35 20.34 10.20 -27.53
C PRO A 35 21.64 9.88 -28.28
N ARG A 36 22.71 9.49 -27.58
CA ARG A 36 24.01 9.15 -28.18
C ARG A 36 24.15 7.69 -28.59
N CYS A 37 23.73 6.76 -27.73
CA CYS A 37 23.87 5.32 -27.99
C CYS A 37 22.54 4.59 -28.22
N GLY A 38 21.40 5.29 -28.10
CA GLY A 38 20.07 4.68 -28.19
C GLY A 38 19.69 3.77 -27.02
N GLY A 39 20.60 3.57 -26.05
CA GLY A 39 20.37 2.74 -24.87
C GLY A 39 19.45 3.39 -23.83
N ALA A 40 19.06 2.61 -22.82
CA ALA A 40 18.32 3.13 -21.68
C ALA A 40 19.17 4.10 -20.86
N THR A 41 18.54 5.16 -20.34
CA THR A 41 19.18 6.02 -19.31
C THR A 41 19.30 5.27 -17.98
N PRO A 42 20.11 5.78 -17.02
CA PRO A 42 20.17 5.20 -15.69
C PRO A 42 18.78 5.00 -15.07
N ARG A 43 18.64 3.94 -14.27
CA ARG A 43 17.38 3.63 -13.59
C ARG A 43 17.07 4.75 -12.60
N THR A 44 15.84 5.27 -12.69
CA THR A 44 15.33 6.31 -11.78
C THR A 44 15.21 5.77 -10.36
N ASN A 45 15.52 6.63 -9.39
CA ASN A 45 15.32 6.39 -7.97
C ASN A 45 13.94 6.84 -7.49
N ARG A 46 13.05 7.39 -8.35
CA ARG A 46 11.71 7.82 -7.93
C ARG A 46 10.96 6.76 -7.12
N GLU A 47 11.08 5.49 -7.51
CA GLU A 47 10.45 4.35 -6.82
C GLU A 47 10.83 4.23 -5.34
N THR A 48 11.99 4.76 -4.92
CA THR A 48 12.44 4.69 -3.51
C THR A 48 11.84 5.80 -2.65
N TYR A 49 11.54 6.96 -3.26
CA TYR A 49 10.89 8.09 -2.59
C TYR A 49 9.37 7.93 -2.50
N PHE A 50 8.78 7.24 -3.47
CA PHE A 50 7.40 6.76 -3.37
C PHE A 50 7.39 5.41 -2.68
N LYS A 51 7.60 5.39 -1.34
CA LYS A 51 7.39 4.16 -0.56
C LYS A 51 5.99 3.65 -0.88
N PRO A 52 5.82 2.46 -1.48
CA PRO A 52 4.51 1.90 -1.63
C PRO A 52 3.95 1.71 -0.22
N ALA A 53 2.67 2.07 -0.02
CA ALA A 53 1.91 1.82 1.21
C ALA A 53 2.14 0.39 1.77
N ASN A 54 2.55 -0.53 0.90
CA ASN A 54 2.98 -1.89 1.15
C ASN A 54 3.95 -2.08 2.33
N ILE A 55 4.96 -1.22 2.60
CA ILE A 55 5.93 -1.51 3.68
C ILE A 55 5.30 -1.31 5.07
N GLU A 56 4.63 -0.17 5.29
CA GLU A 56 3.92 0.11 6.55
C GLU A 56 2.77 -0.88 6.74
N GLN A 57 2.02 -1.16 5.67
CA GLN A 57 0.96 -2.15 5.64
C GLN A 57 1.48 -3.55 6.02
N GLN A 58 2.57 -4.02 5.39
CA GLN A 58 3.18 -5.32 5.69
C GLN A 58 3.71 -5.38 7.12
N ALA A 59 4.37 -4.32 7.60
CA ALA A 59 4.88 -4.27 8.97
C ALA A 59 3.76 -4.32 10.00
N LEU A 60 2.66 -3.59 9.77
CA LEU A 60 1.49 -3.63 10.65
C LEU A 60 0.84 -5.01 10.61
N ILE A 61 0.53 -5.54 9.42
CA ILE A 61 -0.05 -6.89 9.28
C ILE A 61 0.84 -7.93 9.97
N SER A 62 2.16 -7.85 9.80
CA SER A 62 3.11 -8.78 10.42
C SER A 62 3.12 -8.73 11.95
N ARG A 63 2.90 -7.56 12.56
CA ARG A 63 2.82 -7.44 14.02
C ARG A 63 1.48 -7.96 14.54
N VAL A 64 0.42 -7.61 13.84
CA VAL A 64 -0.96 -7.90 14.27
C VAL A 64 -1.29 -9.39 14.02
N SER A 65 -0.69 -10.03 13.02
CA SER A 65 -0.85 -11.46 12.72
C SER A 65 -0.27 -12.39 13.79
N GLN A 66 0.62 -11.90 14.64
CA GLN A 66 1.14 -12.68 15.78
C GLN A 66 0.08 -12.83 16.89
N LEU A 67 -0.98 -12.03 16.86
CA LEU A 67 -2.05 -12.06 17.83
C LEU A 67 -3.14 -13.01 17.31
N SER A 68 -3.41 -14.09 18.03
CA SER A 68 -4.38 -15.12 17.60
C SER A 68 -5.82 -14.86 18.07
N LYS A 69 -6.01 -13.89 18.96
CA LYS A 69 -7.30 -13.60 19.61
C LYS A 69 -7.65 -12.12 19.51
N ILE A 70 -8.94 -11.86 19.34
CA ILE A 70 -9.51 -10.50 19.29
C ILE A 70 -9.08 -9.63 20.48
N LYS A 71 -9.02 -10.18 21.69
CA LYS A 71 -8.61 -9.43 22.89
C LYS A 71 -7.20 -8.86 22.76
N GLY A 72 -6.25 -9.67 22.28
CA GLY A 72 -4.87 -9.22 22.10
C GLY A 72 -4.75 -8.09 21.08
N ILE A 73 -5.61 -8.10 20.05
CA ILE A 73 -5.70 -7.00 19.07
C ILE A 73 -6.16 -5.72 19.77
N ILE A 74 -7.28 -5.78 20.48
CA ILE A 74 -7.85 -4.61 21.15
C ILE A 74 -6.87 -4.03 22.18
N ASP A 75 -6.20 -4.88 22.94
CA ASP A 75 -5.20 -4.47 23.93
C ASP A 75 -3.96 -3.82 23.27
N THR A 76 -3.63 -4.17 22.02
CA THR A 76 -2.43 -3.68 21.31
C THR A 76 -2.68 -2.42 20.48
N ILE A 77 -3.78 -2.40 19.72
CA ILE A 77 -4.08 -1.35 18.73
C ILE A 77 -5.35 -0.56 19.03
N GLY A 78 -6.06 -0.88 20.12
CA GLY A 78 -7.25 -0.17 20.57
C GLY A 78 -8.56 -0.72 20.00
N GLN A 79 -9.66 -0.01 20.28
CA GLN A 79 -10.99 -0.38 19.77
C GLN A 79 -11.08 -0.13 18.25
N PRO A 80 -11.76 -0.99 17.49
CA PRO A 80 -12.02 -0.74 16.09
C PRO A 80 -12.98 0.45 15.91
N ASP A 81 -12.89 1.10 14.76
CA ASP A 81 -13.83 2.15 14.36
C ASP A 81 -15.21 1.58 14.04
N SER A 82 -15.28 0.34 13.54
CA SER A 82 -16.54 -0.38 13.35
C SER A 82 -16.36 -1.89 13.48
N ASP A 83 -17.44 -2.57 13.85
CA ASP A 83 -17.51 -4.01 14.01
C ASP A 83 -18.73 -4.53 13.25
N LEU A 84 -18.49 -5.16 12.11
CA LEU A 84 -19.53 -5.50 11.15
C LEU A 84 -19.65 -7.01 11.02
N ILE A 85 -20.87 -7.52 10.96
CA ILE A 85 -21.13 -8.90 10.54
C ILE A 85 -21.10 -8.91 9.01
N THR A 86 -20.15 -9.63 8.41
CA THR A 86 -19.80 -9.45 6.99
C THR A 86 -20.16 -10.64 6.11
N THR A 87 -19.85 -11.87 6.52
CA THR A 87 -19.97 -13.03 5.61
C THR A 87 -20.56 -14.23 6.32
N GLY A 88 -21.68 -14.73 5.78
CA GLY A 88 -22.18 -16.06 6.08
C GLY A 88 -21.29 -17.09 5.37
N ARG A 89 -20.67 -17.99 6.14
CA ARG A 89 -19.95 -19.15 5.65
C ARG A 89 -20.64 -20.41 6.13
N GLU A 90 -20.47 -21.47 5.36
CA GLU A 90 -20.91 -22.80 5.76
C GLU A 90 -19.70 -23.60 6.25
N ARG A 91 -19.88 -24.34 7.33
CA ARG A 91 -18.95 -25.37 7.76
C ARG A 91 -19.68 -26.70 7.81
N ARG A 92 -18.99 -27.78 7.46
CA ARG A 92 -19.50 -29.12 7.67
C ARG A 92 -19.11 -29.59 9.06
N SER A 93 -20.09 -29.88 9.89
CA SER A 93 -19.93 -30.47 11.20
C SER A 93 -19.46 -31.93 11.05
N PRO A 94 -18.81 -32.51 12.08
CA PRO A 94 -18.31 -33.89 12.06
C PRO A 94 -19.40 -34.94 11.85
N ASP A 95 -20.65 -34.60 12.18
CA ASP A 95 -21.86 -35.41 11.96
C ASP A 95 -22.40 -35.33 10.52
N GLY A 96 -21.71 -34.60 9.63
CA GLY A 96 -22.06 -34.44 8.23
C GLY A 96 -23.04 -33.32 7.93
N ARG A 97 -23.56 -32.61 8.96
CA ARG A 97 -24.47 -31.48 8.80
C ARG A 97 -23.73 -30.23 8.34
N THR A 98 -24.40 -29.37 7.59
CA THR A 98 -23.87 -28.05 7.21
C THR A 98 -24.45 -26.99 8.14
N GLU A 99 -23.58 -26.26 8.82
CA GLU A 99 -23.94 -25.14 9.69
C GLU A 99 -23.48 -23.82 9.07
N ALA A 100 -24.41 -22.88 8.92
CA ALA A 100 -24.09 -21.51 8.59
C ALA A 100 -23.55 -20.79 9.84
N TYR A 101 -22.46 -20.05 9.67
CA TYR A 101 -21.89 -19.18 10.70
C TYR A 101 -21.48 -17.86 10.07
N PHE A 102 -21.48 -16.81 10.89
CA PHE A 102 -21.11 -15.48 10.43
C PHE A 102 -19.72 -15.09 10.91
N LEU A 103 -18.96 -14.46 10.01
CA LEU A 103 -17.72 -13.78 10.35
C LEU A 103 -18.00 -12.33 10.71
N ARG A 104 -17.18 -11.81 11.62
CA ARG A 104 -17.11 -10.38 11.95
C ARG A 104 -15.90 -9.77 11.27
N THR A 105 -16.02 -8.52 10.85
CA THR A 105 -14.91 -7.70 10.36
C THR A 105 -14.77 -6.49 11.26
N LEU A 106 -13.63 -6.40 11.93
CA LEU A 106 -13.21 -5.21 12.66
C LEU A 106 -12.51 -4.26 11.69
N ARG A 107 -12.97 -3.02 11.63
CA ARG A 107 -12.42 -2.00 10.73
C ARG A 107 -11.66 -0.95 11.52
N TYR A 108 -10.44 -0.67 11.10
CA TYR A 108 -9.59 0.38 11.65
C TYR A 108 -9.22 1.35 10.52
N CYS A 109 -9.95 2.45 10.45
CA CYS A 109 -9.74 3.53 9.51
C CYS A 109 -8.75 4.57 10.02
N ARG A 110 -8.47 4.61 11.33
CA ARG A 110 -7.65 5.67 11.93
C ARG A 110 -6.20 5.29 12.21
N LEU A 111 -5.82 4.02 12.03
CA LEU A 111 -4.45 3.55 12.30
C LEU A 111 -3.42 4.06 11.27
N SER A 112 -3.85 4.33 10.04
CA SER A 112 -2.98 4.85 9.00
C SER A 112 -3.70 5.89 8.15
N ARG A 113 -2.92 6.82 7.58
CA ARG A 113 -3.42 7.82 6.63
C ARG A 113 -3.59 7.27 5.22
N VAL A 114 -3.01 6.11 4.92
CA VAL A 114 -2.92 5.57 3.56
C VAL A 114 -3.78 4.34 3.32
N PHE A 115 -4.13 3.58 4.36
CA PHE A 115 -4.99 2.39 4.25
C PHE A 115 -5.90 2.23 5.47
N ASP A 116 -6.98 1.47 5.27
CA ASP A 116 -7.84 0.94 6.32
C ASP A 116 -7.43 -0.51 6.59
N LEU A 117 -7.31 -0.89 7.87
CA LEU A 117 -7.03 -2.27 8.26
C LEU A 117 -8.33 -2.99 8.61
N HIS A 118 -8.55 -4.14 7.97
CA HIS A 118 -9.69 -5.01 8.19
C HIS A 118 -9.22 -6.32 8.82
N ILE A 119 -9.83 -6.71 9.94
CA ILE A 119 -9.49 -7.95 10.65
C ILE A 119 -10.73 -8.83 10.69
N VAL A 120 -10.63 -10.03 10.14
CA VAL A 120 -11.74 -10.98 10.07
C VAL A 120 -11.67 -11.93 11.24
N VAL A 121 -12.75 -12.02 12.00
CA VAL A 121 -12.85 -12.77 13.25
C VAL A 121 -13.97 -13.80 13.16
N SER A 122 -13.68 -15.03 13.55
CA SER A 122 -14.65 -16.11 13.64
C SER A 122 -15.53 -16.01 14.89
N PRO A 123 -16.67 -16.75 14.96
CA PRO A 123 -17.56 -16.71 16.12
C PRO A 123 -16.90 -17.05 17.46
N ASP A 124 -15.85 -17.87 17.45
CA ASP A 124 -15.05 -18.24 18.64
C ASP A 124 -13.99 -17.18 19.02
N GLY A 125 -13.97 -16.03 18.35
CA GLY A 125 -13.09 -14.90 18.65
C GLY A 125 -11.66 -15.04 18.13
N ARG A 126 -11.41 -16.03 17.25
CA ARG A 126 -10.12 -16.21 16.58
C ARG A 126 -10.04 -15.36 15.33
N ILE A 127 -8.82 -14.95 15.00
CA ILE A 127 -8.55 -14.21 13.77
C ILE A 127 -8.37 -15.22 12.63
N VAL A 128 -9.10 -15.00 11.54
CA VAL A 128 -9.08 -15.87 10.36
C VAL A 128 -8.57 -15.16 9.11
N GLY A 129 -8.37 -13.84 9.17
CA GLY A 129 -7.84 -13.08 8.04
C GLY A 129 -7.51 -11.64 8.38
N PHE A 130 -6.61 -11.08 7.56
CA PHE A 130 -6.26 -9.67 7.54
C PHE A 130 -6.39 -9.17 6.11
N ASP A 131 -6.94 -7.98 5.95
CA ASP A 131 -6.98 -7.27 4.69
C ASP A 131 -6.65 -5.79 4.95
N ALA A 132 -6.03 -5.14 3.99
CA ALA A 132 -5.75 -3.71 4.10
C ALA A 132 -6.01 -3.02 2.78
N THR A 133 -6.97 -2.10 2.82
CA THR A 133 -7.51 -1.43 1.65
C THR A 133 -6.97 -0.01 1.59
N LYS A 134 -6.35 0.38 0.47
CA LYS A 134 -5.92 1.77 0.28
C LYS A 134 -7.13 2.69 0.35
N LYS A 135 -6.97 3.82 1.06
CA LYS A 135 -7.97 4.89 1.02
C LYS A 135 -7.96 5.52 -0.36
N ALA A 136 -9.13 5.83 -0.90
CA ALA A 136 -9.23 6.70 -2.07
C ALA A 136 -8.65 8.08 -1.67
N GLN A 137 -7.64 8.54 -2.40
CA GLN A 137 -7.09 9.89 -2.26
C GLN A 137 -7.92 10.87 -3.07
#